data_AF-A0A918LL43-F1
#
_entry.id   AF-A0A918LL43-F1
#
_cell.length_a   1.000
_cell.length_b   1.000
_cell.length_c   1.000
_cell.angle_alpha   90.00
_cell.angle_beta   90.00
_cell.angle_gamma   90.00
#
_symmetry.space_group_name_H-M   'P 1'
#
loop_
_entity.id
_entity.type
_entity.pdbx_description
1 polymer ?
#
loop_
_entity_poly.entity_id
_entity_poly.type
_entity_poly.pdbx_seq_one_letter_code
_entity_poly.pdbx_strand_id
1 'polypeptide(L)'
;MTTPSSTTTTRARFLLLGDSHAGCVGRAARDAGLPFAGGPVGSGRDFLGPFCDTGAAGGLTFHAADTERLYRAALDTLEVTTLAGLPVPLVCTFGLSAHTVATRQNWDVHRDRHGAFPPGFPSSRLFARLVTATVRGALTFYDHTAALGLRVLAPLPPQRVPAMADPAVFFAAQDVIAAELTRRGVETVDLRHRVTDETGHQRPAFCERDDTIHGNTAFGRLILAELLDRGL
;
A
#
# COMPACT_ATOMS: atom_id res chain seq x y z
N MET A 1 47.69 15.46 -7.69
CA MET A 1 46.46 16.22 -7.99
C MET A 1 45.31 15.21 -8.03
N THR A 2 44.61 15.04 -6.91
CA THR A 2 43.46 14.14 -6.80
C THR A 2 42.22 14.88 -7.29
N THR A 3 41.59 14.37 -8.33
CA THR A 3 40.29 14.86 -8.82
C THR A 3 39.25 14.68 -7.71
N PRO A 4 38.49 15.72 -7.33
CA PRO A 4 37.36 15.54 -6.44
C PRO A 4 36.27 14.79 -7.21
N SER A 5 36.05 13.54 -6.85
CA SER A 5 34.85 12.80 -7.25
C SER A 5 33.64 13.49 -6.62
N SER A 6 32.90 14.26 -7.41
CA SER A 6 31.60 14.80 -7.03
C SER A 6 30.65 13.63 -6.85
N THR A 7 30.46 13.18 -5.60
CA THR A 7 29.34 12.31 -5.22
C THR A 7 28.09 13.15 -5.17
N THR A 8 27.57 13.53 -6.34
CA THR A 8 26.21 14.08 -6.41
C THR A 8 25.26 12.92 -6.16
N THR A 9 24.96 12.62 -4.91
CA THR A 9 23.94 11.63 -4.55
C THR A 9 22.66 12.05 -5.23
N THR A 10 22.15 11.25 -6.17
CA THR A 10 20.95 11.62 -6.92
C THR A 10 19.80 11.71 -5.93
N ARG A 11 19.19 12.91 -5.82
CA ARG A 11 18.12 13.16 -4.86
C ARG A 11 16.96 12.21 -5.12
N ALA A 12 16.46 11.58 -4.06
CA ALA A 12 15.29 10.72 -4.13
C ALA A 12 14.10 11.46 -4.76
N ARG A 13 13.33 10.76 -5.58
CA ARG A 13 12.14 11.27 -6.26
C ARG A 13 10.86 11.09 -5.43
N PHE A 14 10.87 10.12 -4.52
CA PHE A 14 9.75 9.79 -3.65
C PHE A 14 10.23 9.02 -2.41
N LEU A 15 9.37 9.00 -1.40
CA LEU A 15 9.46 8.12 -0.25
C LEU A 15 8.52 6.93 -0.48
N LEU A 16 9.02 5.70 -0.38
CA LEU A 16 8.23 4.48 -0.44
C LEU A 16 8.06 3.92 0.98
N LEU A 17 6.83 3.83 1.47
CA LEU A 17 6.52 3.14 2.72
C LEU A 17 5.38 2.16 2.50
N GLY A 18 5.48 0.96 3.04
CA GLY A 18 4.42 0.00 2.82
C GLY A 18 4.64 -1.34 3.44
N ASP A 19 3.69 -2.22 3.17
CA ASP A 19 3.84 -3.65 3.37
C ASP A 19 4.69 -4.28 2.26
N SER A 20 4.72 -5.61 2.22
CA SER A 20 5.47 -6.37 1.22
C SER A 20 5.03 -6.11 -0.23
N HIS A 21 3.83 -5.56 -0.49
CA HIS A 21 3.40 -5.18 -1.84
C HIS A 21 4.20 -3.99 -2.40
N ALA A 22 4.75 -3.12 -1.54
CA ALA A 22 5.69 -2.07 -1.96
C ALA A 22 6.97 -2.63 -2.61
N GLY A 23 7.29 -3.91 -2.35
CA GLY A 23 8.52 -4.55 -2.83
C GLY A 23 8.65 -4.55 -4.36
N CYS A 24 7.55 -4.77 -5.09
CA CYS A 24 7.59 -4.78 -6.56
C CYS A 24 7.83 -3.37 -7.15
N VAL A 25 7.30 -2.33 -6.50
CA VAL A 25 7.52 -0.92 -6.87
C VAL A 25 8.99 -0.55 -6.65
N GLY A 26 9.54 -0.89 -5.48
CA GLY A 26 10.95 -0.64 -5.17
C GLY A 26 11.91 -1.38 -6.11
N ARG A 27 11.60 -2.63 -6.48
CA ARG A 27 12.39 -3.37 -7.48
C ARG A 27 12.34 -2.68 -8.86
N ALA A 28 11.15 -2.31 -9.32
CA ALA A 28 11.00 -1.63 -10.61
C ALA A 28 11.71 -0.28 -10.65
N ALA A 29 11.66 0.51 -9.56
CA ALA A 29 12.37 1.78 -9.46
C ALA A 29 13.90 1.59 -9.50
N ARG A 30 14.44 0.57 -8.81
CA ARG A 30 15.87 0.22 -8.88
C ARG A 30 16.28 -0.20 -10.29
N ASP A 31 15.51 -1.06 -10.95
CA ASP A 31 15.75 -1.49 -12.33
C ASP A 31 15.78 -0.30 -13.31
N ALA A 32 14.95 0.72 -13.06
CA ALA A 32 14.86 1.92 -13.87
C ALA A 32 15.91 3.00 -13.51
N GLY A 33 16.76 2.76 -12.50
CA GLY A 33 17.71 3.75 -12.00
C GLY A 33 17.05 4.98 -11.36
N LEU A 34 15.79 4.86 -10.92
CA LEU A 34 15.05 5.95 -10.29
C LEU A 34 15.36 6.00 -8.79
N PRO A 35 15.98 7.08 -8.27
CA PRO A 35 16.35 7.17 -6.86
C PRO A 35 15.10 7.35 -5.99
N PHE A 36 15.03 6.63 -4.88
CA PHE A 36 13.97 6.73 -3.87
C PHE A 36 14.50 6.34 -2.49
N ALA A 37 13.78 6.73 -1.44
CA ALA A 37 14.05 6.30 -0.08
C ALA A 37 12.96 5.32 0.40
N GLY A 38 13.33 4.41 1.30
CA GLY A 38 12.40 3.47 1.93
C GLY A 38 12.15 2.16 1.17
N GLY A 39 10.98 1.56 1.39
CA GLY A 39 10.60 0.23 0.91
C GLY A 39 9.54 -0.41 1.80
N PRO A 40 9.37 -1.74 1.72
CA PRO A 40 8.59 -2.50 2.69
C PRO A 40 9.15 -2.33 4.11
N VAL A 41 8.28 -1.99 5.06
CA VAL A 41 8.64 -1.82 6.48
C VAL A 41 7.90 -2.79 7.41
N GLY A 42 7.10 -3.68 6.83
CA GLY A 42 6.39 -4.74 7.56
C GLY A 42 5.57 -5.62 6.62
N SER A 43 4.76 -6.49 7.20
CA SER A 43 3.81 -7.33 6.48
C SER A 43 2.41 -6.71 6.46
N GLY A 44 1.56 -7.13 5.53
CA GLY A 44 0.21 -6.57 5.36
C GLY A 44 -0.64 -6.53 6.63
N ARG A 45 -0.53 -7.60 7.44
CA ARG A 45 -1.26 -7.72 8.71
C ARG A 45 -0.84 -6.70 9.76
N ASP A 46 0.38 -6.18 9.69
CA ASP A 46 0.94 -5.28 10.69
C ASP A 46 0.30 -3.88 10.61
N PHE A 47 -0.37 -3.57 9.49
CA PHE A 47 -0.93 -2.24 9.22
C PHE A 47 -2.47 -2.17 9.25
N LEU A 48 -3.14 -3.20 9.79
CA LEU A 48 -4.60 -3.22 9.91
C LEU A 48 -5.07 -2.50 11.18
N GLY A 49 -4.58 -2.95 12.33
CA GLY A 49 -4.82 -2.32 13.64
C GLY A 49 -3.99 -1.06 13.85
N PRO A 50 -4.13 -0.37 15.01
CA PRO A 50 -3.22 0.72 15.37
C PRO A 50 -1.78 0.22 15.35
N PHE A 51 -0.92 0.87 14.56
CA PHE A 51 0.48 0.47 14.36
C PHE A 51 1.48 1.60 14.59
N CYS A 52 0.98 2.82 14.80
CA CYS A 52 1.78 4.00 15.05
C CYS A 52 1.03 4.99 15.92
N ASP A 53 1.79 5.80 16.65
CA ASP A 53 1.29 6.98 17.35
C ASP A 53 1.68 8.24 16.57
N THR A 54 0.75 9.18 16.46
CA THR A 54 0.99 10.50 15.88
C THR A 54 1.33 11.49 16.98
N GLY A 55 2.51 12.08 16.94
CA GLY A 55 3.00 13.07 17.90
C GLY A 55 2.82 14.52 17.45
N ALA A 56 3.19 15.44 18.32
CA ALA A 56 3.24 16.87 18.00
C ALA A 56 4.21 17.17 16.84
N ALA A 57 3.98 18.27 16.12
CA ALA A 57 4.81 18.73 15.00
C ALA A 57 4.99 17.71 13.85
N GLY A 58 4.02 16.82 13.65
CA GLY A 58 4.06 15.82 12.58
C GLY A 58 4.98 14.63 12.86
N GLY A 59 5.31 14.40 14.13
CA GLY A 59 5.99 13.19 14.56
C GLY A 59 5.11 11.96 14.32
N LEU A 60 5.74 10.87 13.92
CA LEU A 60 5.14 9.55 13.79
C LEU A 60 6.10 8.56 14.43
N THR A 61 5.58 7.65 15.25
CA THR A 61 6.35 6.58 15.88
C THR A 61 5.63 5.25 15.65
N PHE A 62 6.28 4.32 14.98
CA PHE A 62 5.76 2.96 14.80
C PHE A 62 5.92 2.15 16.09
N HIS A 63 4.90 1.36 16.42
CA HIS A 63 4.90 0.52 17.61
C HIS A 63 5.91 -0.63 17.51
N ALA A 64 6.10 -1.17 16.30
CA ALA A 64 7.08 -2.22 16.04
C ALA A 64 8.47 -1.62 15.83
N ALA A 65 9.45 -2.05 16.64
CA ALA A 65 10.81 -1.51 16.63
C ALA A 65 11.51 -1.64 15.26
N ASP A 66 11.31 -2.76 14.56
CA ASP A 66 11.90 -2.95 13.22
C ASP A 66 11.29 -2.02 12.18
N THR A 67 9.97 -1.83 12.22
CA THR A 67 9.25 -0.89 11.35
C THR A 67 9.72 0.54 11.62
N GLU A 68 9.83 0.93 12.89
CA GLU A 68 10.35 2.25 13.29
C GLU A 68 11.78 2.45 12.78
N ARG A 69 12.67 1.46 12.95
CA ARG A 69 14.05 1.52 12.47
C ARG A 69 14.12 1.71 10.95
N LEU A 70 13.32 0.96 10.18
CA LEU A 70 13.29 1.06 8.72
C LEU A 70 12.72 2.40 8.25
N TYR A 71 11.67 2.89 8.92
CA TYR A 71 11.09 4.21 8.67
C TYR A 71 12.11 5.32 8.94
N ARG A 72 12.81 5.31 10.08
CA ARG A 72 13.85 6.29 10.40
C ARG A 72 15.00 6.29 9.39
N ALA A 73 15.49 5.12 9.00
CA ALA A 73 16.51 5.01 7.96
C ALA A 73 16.06 5.61 6.61
N ALA A 74 14.77 5.50 6.27
CA ALA A 74 14.22 6.12 5.07
C ALA A 74 14.18 7.66 5.18
N LEU A 75 13.84 8.21 6.35
CA LEU A 75 13.88 9.65 6.59
C LEU A 75 15.32 10.20 6.60
N ASP A 76 16.26 9.47 7.19
CA ASP A 76 17.68 9.83 7.21
C ASP A 76 18.23 9.92 5.77
N THR A 77 17.81 9.01 4.88
CA THR A 77 18.18 9.04 3.45
C THR A 77 17.67 10.31 2.75
N LEU A 78 16.57 10.89 3.23
CA LEU A 78 15.99 12.14 2.72
C LEU A 78 16.46 13.38 3.49
N GLU A 79 17.30 13.21 4.51
CA GLU A 79 17.77 14.27 5.41
C GLU A 79 16.62 15.04 6.08
N VAL A 80 15.53 14.34 6.43
CA VAL A 80 14.39 14.89 7.17
C VAL A 80 14.19 14.14 8.49
N THR A 81 13.53 14.77 9.47
CA THR A 81 13.31 14.17 10.80
C THR A 81 11.90 13.61 11.00
N THR A 82 10.93 14.12 10.24
CA THR A 82 9.53 13.71 10.28
C THR A 82 8.91 13.73 8.88
N LEU A 83 7.67 13.28 8.75
CA LEU A 83 6.91 13.42 7.51
C LEU A 83 6.47 14.87 7.24
N ALA A 84 6.46 15.74 8.26
CA ALA A 84 6.08 17.14 8.06
C ALA A 84 7.10 17.84 7.15
N GLY A 85 6.60 18.46 6.07
CA GLY A 85 7.47 19.12 5.10
C GLY A 85 8.26 18.16 4.21
N LEU A 86 7.84 16.90 4.07
CA LEU A 86 8.45 15.94 3.15
C LEU A 86 8.58 16.57 1.75
N PRO A 87 9.80 16.66 1.18
CA PRO A 87 10.04 17.40 -0.06
C PRO A 87 9.66 16.63 -1.33
N VAL A 88 9.19 15.39 -1.17
CA VAL A 88 8.89 14.45 -2.25
C VAL A 88 7.55 13.76 -1.97
N PRO A 89 6.85 13.22 -2.98
CA PRO A 89 5.62 12.47 -2.76
C PRO A 89 5.86 11.22 -1.91
N LEU A 90 4.83 10.82 -1.15
CA LEU A 90 4.79 9.55 -0.43
C LEU A 90 4.05 8.51 -1.29
N VAL A 91 4.74 7.44 -1.68
CA VAL A 91 4.11 6.24 -2.26
C VAL A 91 3.85 5.25 -1.13
N CYS A 92 2.57 4.94 -0.88
CA CYS A 92 2.14 4.20 0.31
C CYS A 92 1.31 2.96 -0.01
N THR A 93 1.60 1.80 0.61
CA THR A 93 0.75 0.59 0.51
C THR A 93 0.11 0.15 1.81
N PHE A 94 0.18 0.95 2.89
CA PHE A 94 -0.43 0.58 4.17
C PHE A 94 -1.95 0.37 4.04
N GLY A 95 -2.44 -0.70 4.67
CA GLY A 95 -3.86 -1.07 4.66
C GLY A 95 -4.36 -1.69 3.35
N LEU A 96 -3.51 -1.82 2.33
CA LEU A 96 -3.90 -2.33 1.02
C LEU A 96 -3.81 -3.85 0.88
N SER A 97 -3.32 -4.56 1.91
CA SER A 97 -3.26 -6.04 1.93
C SER A 97 -4.65 -6.69 2.07
N ALA A 98 -5.47 -6.58 1.02
CA ALA A 98 -6.85 -7.06 0.99
C ALA A 98 -7.00 -8.56 1.24
N HIS A 99 -5.99 -9.37 0.92
CA HIS A 99 -5.98 -10.80 1.23
C HIS A 99 -6.05 -11.08 2.74
N THR A 100 -5.52 -10.19 3.58
CA THR A 100 -5.61 -10.33 5.04
C THR A 100 -7.02 -9.98 5.52
N VAL A 101 -7.59 -8.89 5.01
CA VAL A 101 -8.98 -8.47 5.29
C VAL A 101 -9.96 -9.56 4.86
N ALA A 102 -9.72 -10.17 3.71
CA ALA A 102 -10.59 -11.17 3.09
C ALA A 102 -10.40 -12.60 3.59
N THR A 103 -9.60 -12.84 4.64
CA THR A 103 -9.44 -14.17 5.24
C THR A 103 -10.80 -14.79 5.54
N ARG A 104 -11.11 -15.95 4.93
CA ARG A 104 -12.47 -16.56 4.93
C ARG A 104 -13.09 -16.62 6.32
N GLN A 105 -12.32 -17.08 7.30
CA GLN A 105 -12.75 -17.29 8.69
C GLN A 105 -13.29 -16.01 9.35
N ASN A 106 -12.81 -14.83 8.95
CA ASN A 106 -13.29 -13.55 9.49
C ASN A 106 -14.75 -13.26 9.08
N TRP A 107 -15.25 -13.93 8.05
CA TRP A 107 -16.53 -13.63 7.43
C TRP A 107 -17.57 -14.74 7.59
N ASP A 108 -17.19 -15.88 8.19
CA ASP A 108 -18.07 -17.04 8.35
C ASP A 108 -19.32 -16.72 9.18
N VAL A 109 -19.20 -15.82 10.17
CA VAL A 109 -20.34 -15.35 10.98
C VAL A 109 -21.40 -14.60 10.18
N HIS A 110 -21.06 -14.13 8.98
CA HIS A 110 -21.97 -13.41 8.09
C HIS A 110 -22.57 -14.31 7.00
N ARG A 111 -22.28 -15.61 7.03
CA ARG A 111 -22.81 -16.58 6.07
C ARG A 111 -24.04 -17.29 6.62
N ASP A 112 -24.90 -17.72 5.72
CA ASP A 112 -25.98 -18.63 6.04
C ASP A 112 -25.49 -20.08 6.22
N ARG A 113 -26.41 -20.99 6.52
CA ARG A 113 -26.13 -22.43 6.68
C ARG A 113 -25.59 -23.11 5.41
N HIS A 114 -25.66 -22.46 4.25
CA HIS A 114 -25.14 -22.95 2.98
C HIS A 114 -23.78 -22.32 2.63
N GLY A 115 -23.23 -21.49 3.52
CA GLY A 115 -21.97 -20.80 3.30
C GLY A 115 -22.09 -19.58 2.38
N ALA A 116 -23.30 -19.13 2.04
CA ALA A 116 -23.51 -17.97 1.20
C ALA A 116 -23.68 -16.70 2.04
N PHE A 117 -23.22 -15.57 1.50
CA PHE A 117 -23.58 -14.28 2.08
C PHE A 117 -25.04 -13.95 1.79
N PRO A 118 -25.74 -13.24 2.70
CA PRO A 118 -27.01 -12.62 2.38
C PRO A 118 -26.91 -11.77 1.10
N PRO A 119 -27.95 -11.75 0.24
CA PRO A 119 -27.93 -10.96 -0.99
C PRO A 119 -27.55 -9.50 -0.74
N GLY A 120 -26.58 -8.99 -1.50
CA GLY A 120 -26.09 -7.61 -1.40
C GLY A 120 -25.18 -7.31 -0.20
N PHE A 121 -24.80 -8.31 0.61
CA PHE A 121 -23.93 -8.07 1.76
C PHE A 121 -22.58 -7.42 1.40
N PRO A 122 -21.79 -7.89 0.41
CA PRO A 122 -20.52 -7.24 0.05
C PRO A 122 -20.65 -5.80 -0.47
N SER A 123 -21.84 -5.41 -0.94
CA SER A 123 -22.16 -4.03 -1.35
C SER A 123 -22.83 -3.21 -0.25
N SER A 124 -23.05 -3.79 0.94
CA SER A 124 -23.83 -3.16 2.00
C SER A 124 -23.00 -2.15 2.81
N ARG A 125 -23.70 -1.20 3.44
CA ARG A 125 -23.08 -0.27 4.39
C ARG A 125 -22.46 -0.98 5.60
N LEU A 126 -23.02 -2.11 6.02
CA LEU A 126 -22.46 -2.91 7.12
C LEU A 126 -21.09 -3.45 6.72
N PHE A 127 -20.99 -4.09 5.54
CA PHE A 127 -19.72 -4.59 5.02
C PHE A 127 -18.67 -3.49 4.92
N ALA A 128 -19.02 -2.35 4.34
CA ALA A 128 -18.11 -1.22 4.24
C ALA A 128 -17.58 -0.78 5.62
N ARG A 129 -18.46 -0.66 6.62
CA ARG A 129 -18.06 -0.32 8.00
C ARG A 129 -17.16 -1.36 8.64
N LEU A 130 -17.38 -2.65 8.38
CA LEU A 130 -16.53 -3.72 8.90
C LEU A 130 -15.13 -3.63 8.28
N VAL A 131 -15.04 -3.46 6.95
CA VAL A 131 -13.76 -3.27 6.26
C VAL A 131 -13.02 -2.04 6.80
N THR A 132 -13.68 -0.88 6.87
CA THR A 132 -13.10 0.36 7.43
C THR A 132 -12.61 0.16 8.87
N ALA A 133 -13.35 -0.59 9.69
CA ALA A 133 -12.94 -0.90 11.06
C ALA A 133 -11.71 -1.82 11.10
N THR A 134 -11.61 -2.78 10.19
CA THR A 134 -10.45 -3.68 10.05
C THR A 134 -9.19 -2.91 9.65
N VAL A 135 -9.29 -1.93 8.75
CA VAL A 135 -8.13 -1.13 8.27
C VAL A 135 -7.96 0.20 9.01
N ARG A 136 -8.58 0.36 10.19
CA ARG A 136 -8.62 1.65 10.89
C ARG A 136 -7.25 2.25 11.15
N GLY A 137 -6.23 1.44 11.43
CA GLY A 137 -4.88 1.93 11.67
C GLY A 137 -4.29 2.60 10.45
N ALA A 138 -4.43 1.98 9.27
CA ALA A 138 -4.02 2.58 8.01
C ALA A 138 -4.80 3.87 7.73
N LEU A 139 -6.12 3.88 7.95
CA LEU A 139 -6.92 5.09 7.74
C LEU A 139 -6.50 6.25 8.66
N THR A 140 -6.18 5.98 9.93
CA THR A 140 -5.63 6.97 10.85
C THR A 140 -4.27 7.51 10.38
N PHE A 141 -3.42 6.65 9.82
CA PHE A 141 -2.17 7.09 9.19
C PHE A 141 -2.45 8.02 8.00
N TYR A 142 -3.40 7.67 7.12
CA TYR A 142 -3.74 8.54 5.99
C TYR A 142 -4.37 9.87 6.42
N ASP A 143 -5.22 9.87 7.47
CA ASP A 143 -5.74 11.10 8.08
C ASP A 143 -4.59 12.00 8.56
N HIS A 144 -3.54 11.42 9.16
CA HIS A 144 -2.34 12.15 9.57
C HIS A 144 -1.57 12.72 8.37
N THR A 145 -1.34 11.94 7.32
CA THR A 145 -0.65 12.43 6.11
C THR A 145 -1.43 13.56 5.42
N ALA A 146 -2.76 13.49 5.41
CA ALA A 146 -3.62 14.54 4.88
C ALA A 146 -3.53 15.81 5.73
N ALA A 147 -3.53 15.69 7.06
CA ALA A 147 -3.36 16.82 7.97
C ALA A 147 -1.99 17.51 7.81
N LEU A 148 -0.96 16.78 7.39
CA LEU A 148 0.35 17.31 7.05
C LEU A 148 0.44 17.92 5.64
N GLY A 149 -0.63 17.84 4.84
CA GLY A 149 -0.66 18.35 3.46
C GLY A 149 0.22 17.55 2.50
N LEU A 150 0.49 16.27 2.79
CA LEU A 150 1.35 15.45 1.95
C LEU A 150 0.62 14.99 0.69
N ARG A 151 1.36 14.98 -0.42
CA ARG A 151 0.93 14.28 -1.63
C ARG A 151 1.18 12.78 -1.46
N VAL A 152 0.10 12.00 -1.38
CA VAL A 152 0.18 10.55 -1.20
C VAL A 152 -0.37 9.82 -2.42
N LEU A 153 0.42 8.91 -2.98
CA LEU A 153 0.01 8.01 -4.06
C LEU A 153 -0.06 6.58 -3.52
N ALA A 154 -1.21 5.92 -3.71
CA ALA A 154 -1.49 4.58 -3.20
C ALA A 154 -1.72 3.59 -4.34
N PRO A 155 -0.70 2.83 -4.77
CA PRO A 155 -0.88 1.78 -5.76
C PRO A 155 -1.66 0.62 -5.16
N LEU A 156 -2.81 0.31 -5.79
CA LEU A 156 -3.63 -0.83 -5.40
C LEU A 156 -2.85 -2.13 -5.55
N PRO A 157 -3.11 -3.12 -4.66
CA PRO A 157 -2.31 -4.33 -4.63
C PRO A 157 -2.57 -5.20 -5.89
N PRO A 158 -1.71 -6.19 -6.13
CA PRO A 158 -1.95 -7.30 -7.05
C PRO A 158 -3.36 -7.90 -6.86
N GLN A 159 -4.07 -8.20 -7.94
CA GLN A 159 -5.37 -8.92 -7.87
C GLN A 159 -5.16 -10.43 -7.75
N ARG A 160 -4.40 -10.81 -6.72
CA ARG A 160 -4.02 -12.18 -6.42
C ARG A 160 -4.77 -12.63 -5.17
N VAL A 161 -5.79 -13.46 -5.38
CA VAL A 161 -6.64 -13.98 -4.30
C VAL A 161 -6.08 -15.32 -3.85
N PRO A 162 -5.41 -15.41 -2.68
CA PRO A 162 -4.85 -16.66 -2.22
C PRO A 162 -5.93 -17.59 -1.64
N ALA A 163 -5.61 -18.87 -1.46
CA ALA A 163 -6.55 -19.92 -1.05
C ALA A 163 -7.17 -19.72 0.34
N MET A 164 -6.66 -18.83 1.19
CA MET A 164 -7.29 -18.45 2.47
C MET A 164 -8.26 -17.27 2.35
N ALA A 165 -8.21 -16.49 1.27
CA ALA A 165 -9.04 -15.31 1.07
C ALA A 165 -10.32 -15.61 0.29
N ASP A 166 -11.46 -15.08 0.73
CA ASP A 166 -12.71 -15.11 0.00
C ASP A 166 -12.65 -14.11 -1.19
N PRO A 167 -12.86 -14.56 -2.45
CA PRO A 167 -12.78 -13.67 -3.61
C PRO A 167 -13.79 -12.52 -3.60
N ALA A 168 -15.04 -12.78 -3.19
CA ALA A 168 -16.07 -11.74 -3.19
C ALA A 168 -15.75 -10.64 -2.17
N VAL A 169 -15.26 -11.03 -0.99
CA VAL A 169 -14.77 -10.08 0.01
C VAL A 169 -13.50 -9.37 -0.47
N PHE A 170 -12.56 -10.08 -1.09
CA PHE A 170 -11.28 -9.51 -1.54
C PHE A 170 -11.48 -8.34 -2.50
N PHE A 171 -12.34 -8.49 -3.51
CA PHE A 171 -12.62 -7.42 -4.46
C PHE A 171 -13.43 -6.30 -3.82
N ALA A 172 -14.51 -6.63 -3.10
CA ALA A 172 -15.36 -5.64 -2.46
C ALA A 172 -14.63 -4.81 -1.39
N ALA A 173 -13.73 -5.43 -0.61
CA ALA A 173 -12.95 -4.74 0.40
C ALA A 173 -11.97 -3.75 -0.23
N GLN A 174 -11.34 -4.08 -1.35
CA GLN A 174 -10.47 -3.14 -2.06
C GLN A 174 -11.23 -1.92 -2.57
N ASP A 175 -12.45 -2.09 -3.09
CA ASP A 175 -13.27 -0.96 -3.53
C ASP A 175 -13.63 -0.03 -2.36
N VAL A 176 -13.98 -0.61 -1.20
CA VAL A 176 -14.22 0.16 0.02
C VAL A 176 -12.97 0.91 0.46
N ILE A 177 -11.82 0.23 0.52
CA ILE A 177 -10.56 0.85 0.96
C ILE A 177 -10.16 1.96 -0.01
N ALA A 178 -10.19 1.72 -1.32
CA ALA A 178 -9.89 2.71 -2.35
C ALA A 178 -10.78 3.96 -2.22
N ALA A 179 -12.09 3.78 -2.02
CA ALA A 179 -13.01 4.89 -1.81
C ALA A 179 -12.69 5.71 -0.54
N GLU A 180 -12.33 5.03 0.56
CA GLU A 180 -11.91 5.70 1.80
C GLU A 180 -10.60 6.47 1.65
N LEU A 181 -9.65 5.97 0.84
CA LEU A 181 -8.42 6.68 0.51
C LEU A 181 -8.68 7.90 -0.36
N THR A 182 -9.49 7.77 -1.41
CA THR A 182 -9.89 8.90 -2.26
C THR A 182 -10.58 10.00 -1.46
N ARG A 183 -11.45 9.66 -0.50
CA ARG A 183 -12.08 10.64 0.40
C ARG A 183 -11.09 11.45 1.24
N ARG A 184 -9.89 10.92 1.47
CA ARG A 184 -8.78 11.57 2.21
C ARG A 184 -7.82 12.34 1.31
N GLY A 185 -8.12 12.44 0.01
CA GLY A 185 -7.26 13.11 -0.96
C GLY A 185 -6.06 12.28 -1.42
N VAL A 186 -6.04 10.98 -1.14
CA VAL A 186 -4.99 10.07 -1.63
C VAL A 186 -5.23 9.74 -3.10
N GLU A 187 -4.18 9.86 -3.91
CA GLU A 187 -4.20 9.50 -5.32
C GLU A 187 -4.05 7.99 -5.49
N THR A 188 -5.14 7.28 -5.77
CA THR A 188 -5.10 5.84 -6.02
C THR A 188 -4.54 5.55 -7.42
N VAL A 189 -3.59 4.61 -7.49
CA VAL A 189 -3.07 4.05 -8.74
C VAL A 189 -3.74 2.69 -8.95
N ASP A 190 -4.81 2.70 -9.74
CA ASP A 190 -5.64 1.53 -10.04
C ASP A 190 -5.33 0.97 -11.43
N LEU A 191 -4.62 -0.15 -11.45
CA LEU A 191 -4.24 -0.85 -12.68
C LEU A 191 -5.11 -2.05 -13.00
N ARG A 192 -6.20 -2.30 -12.25
CA ARG A 192 -7.01 -3.53 -12.39
C ARG A 192 -7.43 -3.77 -13.83
N HIS A 193 -7.96 -2.75 -14.50
CA HIS A 193 -8.36 -2.79 -15.92
C HIS A 193 -7.23 -3.19 -16.90
N ARG A 194 -5.95 -3.02 -16.52
CA ARG A 194 -4.77 -3.35 -17.34
C ARG A 194 -4.14 -4.68 -16.96
N VAL A 195 -4.37 -5.20 -15.77
CA VAL A 195 -3.60 -6.34 -15.24
C VAL A 195 -4.45 -7.55 -14.97
N THR A 196 -5.77 -7.44 -14.97
CA THR A 196 -6.68 -8.56 -14.73
C THR A 196 -7.17 -9.20 -16.02
N ASP A 197 -7.63 -10.45 -15.90
CA ASP A 197 -8.45 -11.12 -16.90
C ASP A 197 -9.94 -10.78 -16.72
N GLU A 198 -10.79 -11.47 -17.47
CA GLU A 198 -12.25 -11.30 -17.46
C GLU A 198 -12.91 -11.65 -16.11
N THR A 199 -12.21 -12.42 -15.28
CA THR A 199 -12.68 -12.81 -13.94
C THR A 199 -12.25 -11.82 -12.86
N GLY A 200 -11.47 -10.79 -13.22
CA GLY A 200 -10.89 -9.84 -12.28
C GLY A 200 -9.61 -10.35 -11.61
N HIS A 201 -9.15 -11.57 -11.93
CA HIS A 201 -7.90 -12.11 -11.42
C HIS A 201 -6.70 -11.58 -12.19
N GLN A 202 -5.59 -11.36 -11.51
CA GLN A 202 -4.39 -10.86 -12.15
C GLN A 202 -3.82 -11.85 -13.16
N ARG A 203 -3.52 -11.36 -14.36
CA ARG A 203 -2.94 -12.16 -15.45
C ARG A 203 -1.57 -12.69 -15.04
N PRO A 204 -1.23 -13.94 -15.40
CA PRO A 204 0.04 -14.58 -15.01
C PRO A 204 1.29 -13.77 -15.34
N ALA A 205 1.27 -12.98 -16.43
CA ALA A 205 2.38 -12.10 -16.83
C ALA A 205 2.78 -11.07 -15.76
N PHE A 206 1.91 -10.77 -14.80
CA PHE A 206 2.13 -9.80 -13.73
C PHE A 206 2.24 -10.42 -12.34
N CYS A 207 2.12 -11.76 -12.24
CA CYS A 207 2.20 -12.49 -10.99
C CYS A 207 3.64 -12.89 -10.66
N GLU A 208 4.01 -12.81 -9.38
CA GLU A 208 5.21 -13.46 -8.89
C GLU A 208 5.03 -14.98 -8.91
N ARG A 209 6.00 -15.72 -9.46
CA ARG A 209 5.83 -17.12 -9.88
C ARG A 209 5.61 -18.07 -8.70
N ASP A 210 6.41 -17.92 -7.65
CA ASP A 210 6.47 -18.85 -6.52
C ASP A 210 5.77 -18.30 -5.27
N ASP A 211 4.94 -17.29 -5.46
CA ASP A 211 4.20 -16.57 -4.43
C ASP A 211 2.71 -16.57 -4.79
N THR A 212 1.79 -16.34 -3.87
CA THR A 212 0.33 -16.31 -4.15
C THR A 212 -0.33 -14.94 -3.96
N ILE A 213 0.41 -13.93 -3.51
CA ILE A 213 -0.10 -12.60 -3.16
C ILE A 213 0.67 -11.45 -3.83
N HIS A 214 1.93 -11.63 -4.23
CA HIS A 214 2.77 -10.56 -4.76
C HIS A 214 2.73 -10.43 -6.29
N GLY A 215 2.86 -9.20 -6.78
CA GLY A 215 3.12 -8.92 -8.19
C GLY A 215 4.62 -9.05 -8.49
N ASN A 216 4.94 -9.41 -9.73
CA ASN A 216 6.32 -9.47 -10.19
C ASN A 216 6.85 -8.08 -10.59
N THR A 217 8.08 -8.05 -11.12
CA THR A 217 8.69 -6.81 -11.60
C THR A 217 7.94 -6.17 -12.77
N ALA A 218 7.28 -6.93 -13.65
CA ALA A 218 6.49 -6.36 -14.75
C ALA A 218 5.26 -5.60 -14.22
N PHE A 219 4.62 -6.10 -13.15
CA PHE A 219 3.58 -5.34 -12.44
C PHE A 219 4.14 -4.05 -11.83
N GLY A 220 5.28 -4.16 -11.15
CA GLY A 220 5.97 -3.00 -10.57
C GLY A 220 6.32 -1.92 -11.61
N ARG A 221 6.71 -2.32 -12.83
CA ARG A 221 7.00 -1.39 -13.94
C ARG A 221 5.75 -0.65 -14.42
N LEU A 222 4.59 -1.30 -14.44
CA LEU A 222 3.33 -0.62 -14.77
C LEU A 222 2.93 0.39 -13.69
N ILE A 223 3.10 0.04 -12.41
CA ILE A 223 2.89 0.98 -11.30
C ILE A 223 3.84 2.17 -11.45
N LEU A 224 5.13 1.92 -11.68
CA LEU A 224 6.13 2.96 -11.82
C LEU A 224 5.83 3.91 -12.99
N ALA A 225 5.41 3.38 -14.14
CA ALA A 225 5.01 4.19 -15.29
C ALA A 225 3.84 5.12 -14.92
N GLU A 226 2.80 4.59 -14.27
CA GLU A 226 1.65 5.40 -13.83
C GLU A 226 2.04 6.47 -12.80
N LEU A 227 2.96 6.14 -11.89
CA LEU A 227 3.51 7.09 -10.92
C LEU A 227 4.25 8.23 -11.62
N LEU A 228 5.10 7.92 -12.61
CA LEU A 228 5.83 8.90 -13.40
C LEU A 228 4.90 9.79 -14.25
N ASP A 229 3.86 9.22 -14.86
CA ASP A 229 2.84 9.96 -15.62
C ASP A 229 2.08 10.97 -14.72
N ARG A 230 2.00 10.68 -13.42
CA ARG A 230 1.44 11.58 -12.40
C ARG A 230 2.46 12.56 -11.83
N GLY A 231 3.66 12.67 -12.41
CA GLY A 231 4.67 13.65 -12.01
C GLY A 231 5.42 13.28 -10.73
N LEU A 232 5.61 12.00 -10.48
CA LEU A 232 6.67 11.51 -9.59
C LEU A 232 8.06 11.75 -10.20
#